data_AF-A0A9Q1ICU7-F1
#
_entry.id   AF-A0A9Q1ICU7-F1
#
_cell.length_a   1.000
_cell.length_b   1.000
_cell.length_c   1.000
_cell.angle_alpha   90.00
_cell.angle_beta   90.00
_cell.angle_gamma   90.00
#
_symmetry.space_group_name_H-M   'P 1'
#
loop_
_entity.id
_entity.type
_entity.pdbx_description
1 polymer ?
#
loop_
_entity_poly.entity_id
_entity_poly.type
_entity_poly.pdbx_seq_one_letter_code
_entity_poly.pdbx_strand_id
1 'polypeptide(L)' 'MEYAKMFFPVYVMRKVSLVGTSLSHRVLPMAMASPRPFKVSTHNRCQKKGVMVTSLNDLLDKTASAFPADLSSS' A
#
# COMPACT_ATOMS: atom_id res chain seq x y z
N MET A 1 42.46 -17.52 29.59
CA MET A 1 42.27 -16.79 28.31
C MET A 1 40.86 -17.07 27.76
N GLU A 2 39.84 -16.93 28.61
CA GLU A 2 38.44 -17.23 28.26
C GLU A 2 37.56 -15.97 28.27
N TYR A 3 37.96 -14.93 29.03
CA TYR A 3 37.29 -13.64 29.08
C TYR A 3 37.18 -12.94 27.72
N ALA A 4 38.16 -13.14 26.83
CA ALA A 4 38.16 -12.53 25.49
C ALA A 4 37.19 -13.21 24.51
N LYS A 5 36.79 -14.48 24.75
CA LYS A 5 35.90 -15.23 23.85
C LYS A 5 34.43 -14.84 24.01
N MET A 6 34.05 -14.16 25.11
CA MET A 6 32.67 -13.75 25.38
C MET A 6 32.17 -12.63 24.43
N PHE A 7 33.10 -11.93 23.77
CA PHE A 7 32.81 -10.83 22.83
C PHE A 7 32.91 -11.24 21.36
N PHE A 8 33.30 -12.49 21.06
CA PHE A 8 33.38 -13.00 19.69
C PHE A 8 32.22 -13.95 19.44
N PRO A 9 31.05 -13.45 18.98
CA PRO A 9 30.02 -14.35 18.51
C PRO A 9 30.54 -14.98 17.22
N VAL A 10 30.88 -16.27 17.29
CA VAL A 10 31.25 -17.13 16.14
C VAL A 10 30.19 -17.08 15.03
N TYR A 11 28.98 -16.64 15.38
CA TYR A 11 27.91 -16.27 14.47
C TYR A 11 27.47 -14.84 14.78
N VAL A 12 28.09 -13.85 14.14
CA VAL A 12 27.50 -12.50 14.06
C VAL A 12 26.21 -12.66 13.25
N MET A 13 25.11 -12.95 13.94
CA MET A 13 23.78 -12.98 13.33
C MET A 13 23.59 -11.66 12.58
N ARG A 14 23.09 -11.71 11.34
CA ARG A 14 22.72 -10.52 10.58
C ARG A 14 21.57 -9.81 11.33
N LYS A 15 21.93 -8.94 12.27
CA LYS A 15 20.98 -8.16 13.06
C LYS A 15 20.57 -6.94 12.24
N VAL A 16 19.26 -6.75 12.07
CA VAL A 16 18.69 -5.54 11.50
C VAL A 16 17.90 -4.87 12.61
N SER A 17 18.36 -3.71 13.09
CA SER A 17 17.57 -2.88 14.00
C SER A 17 17.00 -1.70 13.22
N LEU A 18 15.67 -1.60 13.20
CA LEU A 18 14.97 -0.43 12.70
C LEU A 18 14.42 0.34 13.90
N VAL A 19 15.20 1.29 14.41
CA VAL A 19 14.75 2.22 15.45
C VAL A 19 14.32 3.51 14.74
N GLY A 20 13.02 3.78 14.75
CA GLY A 20 12.45 4.97 14.12
C GLY A 20 11.43 5.62 15.03
N THR A 21 11.52 6.94 15.17
CA THR A 21 10.46 7.78 15.72
C THR A 21 9.72 8.40 14.54
N SER A 22 8.39 8.20 14.46
CA SER A 22 7.57 8.73 13.38
C SER A 22 6.68 9.84 13.90
N LEU A 23 6.83 11.04 13.33
CA LEU A 23 5.93 12.17 13.51
C LEU A 23 5.18 12.42 12.20
N SER A 24 3.87 12.59 12.25
CA SER A 24 2.99 12.70 11.07
C SER A 24 3.24 13.98 10.27
N HIS A 25 4.23 13.97 9.38
CA HIS A 25 4.69 15.15 8.62
C HIS A 25 3.80 15.54 7.41
N ARG A 26 2.75 14.78 7.08
CA ARG A 26 2.03 14.94 5.80
C ARG A 26 0.51 14.88 5.92
N VAL A 27 -0.06 15.72 6.79
CA VAL A 27 -1.49 16.04 6.72
C VAL A 27 -1.67 17.08 5.61
N LEU A 28 -1.82 16.62 4.37
CA LEU A 28 -2.11 17.51 3.25
C LEU A 28 -3.59 17.92 3.30
N PRO A 29 -3.92 19.21 3.14
CA PRO A 29 -5.30 19.64 2.98
C PRO A 29 -5.98 18.91 1.83
N MET A 30 -7.26 18.56 1.99
CA MET A 30 -8.00 17.76 1.00
C MET A 30 -8.09 18.45 -0.39
N ALA A 31 -8.03 19.78 -0.44
CA ALA A 31 -7.97 20.56 -1.67
C ALA A 31 -6.69 20.34 -2.50
N MET A 32 -5.64 19.75 -1.90
CA MET A 32 -4.39 19.38 -2.56
C MET A 32 -4.29 17.86 -2.78
N ALA A 33 -5.42 17.14 -2.82
CA ALA A 33 -5.44 15.72 -3.11
C ALA A 33 -4.94 15.47 -4.54
N SER A 34 -3.68 15.03 -4.66
CA SER A 34 -3.12 14.55 -5.92
C SER A 34 -3.85 13.28 -6.38
N PRO A 35 -3.87 12.98 -7.70
CA PRO A 35 -4.36 11.70 -8.19
C PRO A 35 -3.60 10.54 -7.53
N ARG A 36 -4.32 9.61 -6.94
CA ARG A 36 -3.75 8.43 -6.26
C ARG A 36 -4.16 7.14 -6.96
N PRO A 37 -3.27 6.15 -7.03
CA PRO A 37 -3.62 4.83 -7.54
C PRO A 37 -4.48 4.09 -6.51
N PHE A 38 -5.62 3.57 -6.96
CA PHE A 38 -6.49 2.68 -6.22
C PHE A 38 -6.61 1.34 -6.96
N LYS A 39 -6.70 0.24 -6.20
CA LYS A 39 -6.98 -1.09 -6.75
C LYS A 39 -8.45 -1.42 -6.47
N VAL A 40 -9.24 -1.53 -7.53
CA VAL A 40 -10.67 -1.83 -7.47
C VAL A 40 -10.89 -3.27 -7.91
N SER A 41 -11.81 -3.97 -7.26
CA SER A 41 -12.23 -5.33 -7.62
C SER A 41 -13.74 -5.44 -7.69
N THR A 42 -14.23 -6.29 -8.58
CA THR A 42 -15.65 -6.65 -8.64
C THR A 42 -16.06 -7.46 -7.41
N HIS A 43 -17.37 -7.54 -7.16
CA HIS A 43 -17.95 -8.29 -6.04
C HIS A 43 -17.51 -9.76 -6.03
N ASN A 44 -17.61 -10.45 -7.17
CA ASN A 44 -17.18 -11.83 -7.34
C ASN A 44 -15.65 -12.00 -7.38
N ARG A 45 -14.88 -10.91 -7.29
CA ARG A 45 -13.41 -10.86 -7.38
C ARG A 45 -12.83 -11.40 -8.69
N CYS A 46 -13.66 -11.68 -9.68
CA CYS A 46 -13.22 -12.19 -10.98
C CYS A 46 -12.44 -11.14 -11.78
N GLN A 47 -12.71 -9.86 -11.55
CA GLN A 47 -11.98 -8.78 -12.20
C GLN A 47 -11.39 -7.82 -11.18
N LYS A 48 -10.18 -7.35 -11.49
CA LYS A 48 -9.43 -6.39 -10.67
C LYS A 48 -8.70 -5.42 -11.58
N LYS A 49 -8.83 -4.12 -11.31
CA LYS A 49 -8.19 -3.06 -12.11
C LYS A 49 -7.57 -2.00 -11.21
N GLY A 50 -6.48 -1.42 -11.67
CA GLY A 50 -5.88 -0.23 -11.07
C GLY A 50 -6.46 1.02 -11.71
N VAL A 51 -6.84 2.00 -10.89
CA VAL A 51 -7.45 3.25 -11.35
C VAL A 51 -6.76 4.43 -10.66
N MET A 52 -6.39 5.45 -11.42
CA MET A 52 -5.88 6.71 -10.88
C MET A 52 -7.04 7.65 -10.59
N VAL A 53 -7.17 8.11 -9.35
CA VAL A 53 -8.38 8.84 -8.91
C VAL A 53 -8.04 10.00 -7.98
N THR A 54 -8.78 11.11 -8.11
CA THR A 54 -8.65 12.29 -7.23
C THR A 54 -9.77 12.41 -6.18
N SER A 55 -10.96 11.86 -6.44
CA SER A 55 -12.13 11.95 -5.56
C SER A 55 -13.01 10.71 -5.63
N LEU A 56 -13.97 10.55 -4.72
CA LEU A 56 -14.92 9.44 -4.76
C LEU A 56 -15.79 9.44 -6.02
N ASN A 57 -16.23 10.60 -6.49
CA ASN A 57 -17.02 10.68 -7.71
C ASN A 57 -16.21 10.22 -8.93
N ASP A 58 -14.96 10.67 -9.04
CA ASP A 58 -14.02 10.23 -10.08
C ASP A 58 -13.73 8.71 -9.99
N LEU A 59 -13.78 8.12 -8.79
CA LEU A 59 -13.68 6.66 -8.62
C LEU A 59 -14.87 5.95 -9.27
N LEU A 60 -16.08 6.43 -9.01
CA LEU A 60 -17.31 5.82 -9.54
C LEU A 60 -17.36 5.92 -11.06
N ASP A 61 -17.06 7.07 -11.64
CA ASP A 61 -17.07 7.29 -13.08
C ASP A 61 -16.04 6.40 -13.81
N LYS A 62 -14.82 6.34 -13.28
CA LYS A 62 -13.77 5.48 -13.84
C LYS A 62 -14.03 4.01 -13.60
N THR A 63 -14.73 3.64 -12.52
CA THR A 63 -15.10 2.25 -12.27
C THR A 63 -16.22 1.80 -13.19
N ALA A 64 -17.22 2.65 -13.44
CA ALA A 64 -18.31 2.36 -14.37
C ALA A 64 -17.80 2.13 -15.80
N SER A 65 -16.82 2.91 -16.25
CA SER A 65 -16.15 2.68 -17.55
C SER A 65 -15.20 1.48 -17.53
N ALA A 66 -14.53 1.21 -16.41
CA ALA A 66 -13.61 0.08 -16.29
C ALA A 66 -14.31 -1.28 -16.13
N PHE A 67 -15.52 -1.32 -15.59
CA PHE A 67 -16.33 -2.52 -15.38
C PHE A 67 -17.72 -2.31 -15.98
N PRO A 68 -17.86 -2.44 -17.31
CA PRO A 68 -19.16 -2.33 -17.95
C PRO A 68 -20.14 -3.34 -17.33
N ALA A 69 -21.39 -2.92 -17.13
CA ALA A 69 -22.44 -3.67 -16.44
C ALA A 69 -22.81 -5.00 -17.12
N ASP A 70 -22.32 -5.23 -18.33
CA ASP A 70 -22.49 -6.47 -19.06
C ASP A 70 -21.32 -7.41 -18.74
N LEU A 71 -21.54 -8.32 -17.79
CA LEU A 71 -20.91 -9.66 -17.63
C LEU A 71 -21.15 -10.24 -16.20
N SER A 72 -22.16 -9.78 -15.46
CA SER A 72 -22.61 -10.43 -14.21
C SER A 72 -24.04 -10.98 -14.26
N SER A 73 -24.57 -11.32 -15.45
CA SER A 73 -25.73 -12.21 -15.58
C SER A 73 -25.26 -13.63 -15.87
N SER A 74 -25.06 -14.45 -14.82
CA SER A 74 -25.24 -15.92 -14.80
C SER A 74 -24.85 -16.48 -13.44
#